data_AF-A0A2E7MSW3-F1
#
_entry.id   AF-A0A2E7MSW3-F1
#
_cell.length_a   1.000
_cell.length_b   1.000
_cell.length_c   1.000
_cell.angle_alpha   90.00
_cell.angle_beta   90.00
_cell.angle_gamma   90.00
#
_symmetry.space_group_name_H-M   'P 1'
#
loop_
_entity.id
_entity.type
_entity.pdbx_description
1 polymer ?
#
loop_
_entity_poly.entity_id
_entity_poly.type
_entity_poly.pdbx_seq_one_letter_code
_entity_poly.pdbx_strand_id
1 'polypeptide(L)'
;MKINIIHAAFDGDPDEVVFSYDDLGTTRGDRDVLQACARAFRMFNAPLELLDDEDALIAIAYRTQNLRSLSVGDIVEVHHPSVRSPQRWVCEPSGWKRSELEPTNLKPE
;
A
#
# COMPACT_ATOMS: atom_id res chain seq x y z
N MET A 1 -11.21 -0.60 -4.24
CA MET A 1 -10.50 -0.99 -3.00
C MET A 1 -9.61 0.18 -2.63
N LYS A 2 -9.49 0.59 -1.37
CA LYS A 2 -8.58 1.69 -1.01
C LYS A 2 -7.25 1.13 -0.50
N ILE A 3 -6.15 1.72 -0.97
CA ILE A 3 -4.78 1.33 -0.59
C ILE A 3 -4.12 2.53 0.07
N ASN A 4 -3.52 2.29 1.23
CA ASN A 4 -2.74 3.26 1.99
C ASN A 4 -1.28 2.78 2.04
N ILE A 5 -0.36 3.71 1.81
CA ILE A 5 1.08 3.50 1.92
C ILE A 5 1.57 4.14 3.21
N ILE A 6 2.36 3.40 3.97
CA ILE A 6 2.93 3.81 5.24
C ILE A 6 4.44 3.52 5.20
N HIS A 7 5.25 4.55 5.38
CA HIS A 7 6.71 4.48 5.32
C HIS A 7 7.35 4.08 6.64
N ALA A 8 6.91 2.97 7.24
CA ALA A 8 7.40 2.51 8.54
C ALA A 8 8.88 2.08 8.55
N ALA A 9 9.52 1.88 7.39
CA ALA A 9 10.94 1.59 7.35
C ALA A 9 11.78 2.83 7.74
N PHE A 10 12.90 2.61 8.45
CA PHE A 10 13.90 3.62 8.81
C PHE A 10 13.35 4.81 9.61
N ASP A 11 12.64 4.53 10.70
CA ASP A 11 12.11 5.51 11.69
C ASP A 11 10.75 6.15 11.37
N GLY A 12 10.02 5.65 10.37
CA GLY A 12 8.66 6.13 10.10
C GLY A 12 7.64 5.62 11.11
N ASP A 13 6.58 6.41 11.32
CA ASP A 13 5.45 6.03 12.17
C ASP A 13 4.61 4.93 11.47
N PRO A 14 4.45 3.74 12.07
CA PRO A 14 3.66 2.65 11.49
C PRO A 14 2.14 2.95 11.41
N ASP A 15 1.68 4.05 11.99
CA ASP A 15 0.30 4.52 11.93
C ASP A 15 0.10 5.73 11.00
N GLU A 16 1.17 6.31 10.44
CA GLU A 16 1.09 7.46 9.54
C GLU A 16 0.93 7.04 8.07
N VAL A 17 -0.25 7.31 7.52
CA VAL A 17 -0.51 7.15 6.09
C VAL A 17 0.12 8.31 5.32
N VAL A 18 1.16 8.00 4.53
CA VAL A 18 1.87 9.01 3.71
C VAL A 18 1.26 9.19 2.33
N PHE A 19 0.50 8.20 1.85
CA PHE A 19 -0.19 8.27 0.56
C PHE A 19 -1.39 7.32 0.52
N SER A 20 -2.43 7.71 -0.20
CA SER A 20 -3.62 6.89 -0.42
C SER A 20 -4.05 6.95 -1.89
N TYR A 21 -4.55 5.84 -2.40
CA TYR A 21 -5.21 5.79 -3.71
C TYR A 21 -6.33 4.74 -3.73
N ASP A 22 -7.25 4.91 -4.67
CA ASP A 22 -8.27 3.91 -4.96
C ASP A 22 -7.75 2.96 -6.03
N ASP A 23 -7.64 1.68 -5.68
CA ASP A 23 -7.44 0.60 -6.63
C ASP A 23 -8.81 0.20 -7.22
N LEU A 24 -9.00 0.57 -8.48
CA LEU A 24 -10.23 0.31 -9.24
C LEU A 24 -10.25 -1.10 -9.84
N GLY A 25 -9.12 -1.82 -9.82
CA GLY A 25 -8.96 -3.11 -10.48
C GLY A 25 -8.77 -4.23 -9.47
N THR A 26 -9.86 -4.79 -8.91
CA THR A 26 -10.03 -6.24 -8.58
C THR A 26 -11.27 -6.53 -7.72
N THR A 27 -11.79 -7.75 -7.88
CA THR A 27 -12.88 -8.39 -7.11
C THR A 27 -12.32 -9.20 -5.91
N ARG A 28 -13.18 -9.96 -5.19
CA ARG A 28 -13.00 -10.48 -3.80
C ARG A 28 -11.89 -11.54 -3.55
N GLY A 29 -11.01 -11.30 -2.55
CA GLY A 29 -10.23 -12.34 -1.85
C GLY A 29 -8.86 -11.93 -1.27
N ASP A 30 -8.25 -12.76 -0.43
CA ASP A 30 -6.90 -12.53 0.15
C ASP A 30 -5.77 -12.56 -0.91
N ARG A 31 -5.96 -13.37 -1.96
CA ARG A 31 -5.03 -13.41 -3.11
C ARG A 31 -4.96 -12.04 -3.80
N ASP A 32 -6.07 -11.31 -3.83
CA ASP A 32 -6.16 -10.00 -4.46
C ASP A 32 -5.48 -8.93 -3.60
N VAL A 33 -5.50 -9.08 -2.27
CA VAL A 33 -4.75 -8.20 -1.36
C VAL A 33 -3.24 -8.32 -1.57
N LEU A 34 -2.72 -9.54 -1.71
CA LEU A 34 -1.30 -9.75 -2.02
C LEU A 34 -0.92 -9.20 -3.40
N GLN A 35 -1.80 -9.33 -4.39
CA GLN A 35 -1.61 -8.71 -5.71
C GLN A 35 -1.60 -7.18 -5.63
N ALA A 36 -2.49 -6.58 -4.83
CA ALA A 36 -2.51 -5.15 -4.60
C ALA A 36 -1.22 -4.65 -3.95
N CYS A 37 -0.69 -5.39 -2.97
CA CYS A 37 0.61 -5.06 -2.35
C CYS A 37 1.75 -5.16 -3.38
N ALA A 38 1.79 -6.23 -4.18
CA ALA A 38 2.80 -6.39 -5.24
C ALA A 38 2.69 -5.30 -6.31
N ARG A 39 1.47 -4.91 -6.69
CA ARG A 39 1.20 -3.81 -7.63
C ARG A 39 1.68 -2.48 -7.05
N ALA A 40 1.36 -2.16 -5.79
CA ALA A 40 1.85 -0.98 -5.10
C ALA A 40 3.39 -0.90 -5.10
N PHE A 41 4.05 -2.01 -4.77
CA PHE A 41 5.51 -2.07 -4.79
C PHE A 41 6.09 -1.84 -6.18
N ARG A 42 5.49 -2.43 -7.22
CA ARG A 42 5.89 -2.17 -8.61
C ARG A 42 5.69 -0.70 -8.98
N MET A 43 4.53 -0.12 -8.73
CA MET A 43 4.22 1.28 -9.07
C MET A 43 5.22 2.28 -8.50
N PHE A 44 5.59 2.12 -7.23
CA PHE A 44 6.43 3.08 -6.52
C PHE A 44 7.94 2.79 -6.60
N ASN A 45 8.34 1.73 -7.32
CA ASN A 45 9.75 1.39 -7.57
C ASN A 45 10.14 1.32 -9.05
N ALA A 46 9.24 0.94 -9.96
CA ALA A 46 9.57 0.74 -11.36
C ALA A 46 9.62 2.06 -12.15
N PRO A 47 10.44 2.19 -13.21
CA PRO A 47 10.35 3.29 -14.16
C PRO A 47 8.92 3.44 -14.76
N LEU A 48 8.50 4.67 -15.09
CA LEU A 48 7.11 4.94 -15.52
C LEU A 48 6.77 4.22 -16.83
N GLU A 49 7.76 4.07 -17.72
CA GLU A 49 7.64 3.37 -19.00
C GLU A 49 7.36 1.87 -18.87
N LEU A 50 7.50 1.30 -17.67
CA LEU A 50 7.18 -0.10 -17.36
C LEU A 50 5.84 -0.27 -16.65
N LEU A 51 5.11 0.82 -16.41
CA LEU A 51 3.78 0.82 -15.81
C LEU A 51 2.72 0.94 -16.91
N ASP A 52 1.55 0.38 -16.66
CA ASP A 52 0.37 0.71 -17.49
C ASP A 52 -0.11 2.13 -17.18
N ASP A 53 -1.02 2.66 -18.01
CA ASP A 53 -1.46 4.05 -17.91
C ASP A 53 -2.11 4.38 -16.56
N GLU A 54 -2.85 3.45 -15.95
CA GLU A 54 -3.49 3.66 -14.65
C GLU A 54 -2.45 3.71 -13.53
N ASP A 55 -1.55 2.73 -13.51
CA ASP A 55 -0.44 2.65 -12.55
C ASP A 55 0.51 3.84 -12.66
N ALA A 56 0.78 4.28 -13.89
CA ALA A 56 1.66 5.42 -14.15
C ALA A 56 1.08 6.72 -13.58
N LEU A 57 -0.23 6.94 -13.68
CA LEU A 57 -0.89 8.12 -13.10
C LEU A 57 -0.75 8.15 -11.58
N ILE A 58 -0.98 7.01 -10.92
CA ILE A 58 -0.83 6.88 -9.46
C ILE A 58 0.64 7.08 -9.06
N ALA A 59 1.58 6.46 -9.77
CA ALA A 59 3.01 6.62 -9.52
C ALA A 59 3.50 8.06 -9.72
N ILE A 60 2.96 8.78 -10.71
CA ILE A 60 3.26 10.21 -10.90
C ILE A 60 2.76 11.01 -9.70
N ALA A 61 1.51 10.82 -9.26
CA ALA A 61 0.93 11.53 -8.12
C ALA A 61 1.68 11.26 -6.80
N TYR A 62 2.24 10.06 -6.66
CA TYR A 62 3.09 9.69 -5.55
C TYR A 62 4.45 10.41 -5.59
N ARG A 63 5.11 10.41 -6.75
CA ARG A 63 6.44 11.02 -6.94
C ARG A 63 6.42 12.53 -6.84
N THR A 64 5.33 13.19 -7.25
CA THR A 64 5.19 14.65 -7.11
C THR A 64 5.12 15.11 -5.67
N GLN A 65 4.78 14.22 -4.73
CA GLN A 65 4.84 14.48 -3.29
C GLN A 65 6.25 14.27 -2.70
N ASN A 66 7.25 14.01 -3.55
CA ASN A 66 8.65 13.77 -3.18
C ASN A 66 8.80 12.63 -2.15
N LEU A 67 7.91 11.64 -2.22
CA LEU A 67 7.94 10.45 -1.38
C LEU A 67 9.01 9.47 -1.87
N ARG A 68 9.69 8.81 -0.93
CA ARG A 68 10.67 7.77 -1.25
C ARG A 68 10.01 6.50 -1.81
N SER A 69 10.80 5.63 -2.42
CA SER A 69 10.35 4.30 -2.85
C SER A 69 9.96 3.41 -1.66
N LEU A 70 9.03 2.48 -1.93
CA LEU A 70 8.67 1.40 -1.01
C LEU A 70 9.87 0.47 -0.79
N SER A 71 10.14 0.15 0.47
CA SER A 71 11.29 -0.63 0.95
C SER A 71 10.86 -1.70 1.94
N VAL A 72 11.77 -2.66 2.22
CA VAL A 72 11.58 -3.64 3.30
C VAL A 72 11.33 -2.92 4.62
N GLY A 73 10.26 -3.31 5.31
CA GLY A 73 9.78 -2.67 6.54
C GLY A 73 8.58 -1.74 6.33
N ASP A 74 8.31 -1.29 5.11
CA ASP A 74 7.12 -0.47 4.82
C ASP A 74 5.84 -1.28 4.86
N ILE A 75 4.73 -0.58 5.06
CA ILE A 75 3.42 -1.20 5.22
C ILE A 75 2.50 -0.74 4.09
N VAL A 76 1.82 -1.71 3.49
CA VAL A 76 0.67 -1.48 2.64
C VAL A 76 -0.58 -1.85 3.44
N GLU A 77 -1.44 -0.87 3.70
CA GLU A 77 -2.72 -1.09 4.35
C GLU A 77 -3.84 -1.13 3.30
N VAL A 78 -4.59 -2.22 3.29
CA VAL A 78 -5.59 -2.53 2.28
C VAL A 78 -6.99 -2.50 2.89
N HIS A 79 -7.81 -1.57 2.41
CA HIS A 79 -9.22 -1.40 2.75
C HIS A 79 -10.07 -2.10 1.70
N HIS A 80 -10.32 -3.39 1.93
CA HIS A 80 -11.12 -4.21 1.02
C HIS A 80 -12.60 -4.22 1.46
N PRO A 81 -13.57 -3.88 0.58
CA PRO A 81 -14.99 -3.75 0.96
C PRO A 81 -15.65 -5.02 1.54
N SER A 82 -15.07 -6.20 1.28
CA SER A 82 -15.60 -7.47 1.79
C SER A 82 -14.94 -7.96 3.08
N VAL A 83 -13.98 -7.20 3.63
CA VAL A 83 -13.32 -7.51 4.90
C VAL A 83 -13.81 -6.49 5.95
N ARG A 84 -14.02 -6.95 7.19
CA ARG A 84 -14.56 -6.09 8.26
C ARG A 84 -13.56 -5.03 8.75
N SER A 85 -12.27 -5.33 8.66
CA SER A 85 -11.20 -4.44 9.10
C SER A 85 -10.14 -4.31 8.00
N PRO A 86 -9.44 -3.17 7.93
CA PRO A 86 -8.28 -3.02 7.06
C PRO A 86 -7.24 -4.09 7.36
N GLN A 87 -6.53 -4.54 6.32
CA GLN A 87 -5.43 -5.49 6.48
C GLN A 87 -4.10 -4.79 6.23
N ARG A 88 -3.19 -4.85 7.21
CA ARG A 88 -1.83 -4.34 7.07
C ARG A 88 -0.88 -5.43 6.63
N TRP A 89 -0.07 -5.15 5.61
CA TRP A 89 0.91 -6.07 5.07
C TRP A 89 2.28 -5.39 5.05
N VAL A 90 3.23 -5.99 5.77
CA VAL A 90 4.61 -5.52 5.86
C VAL A 90 5.40 -6.10 4.69
N CYS A 91 6.17 -5.24 4.01
CA CYS A 91 7.13 -5.65 3.01
C CYS A 91 8.32 -6.32 3.69
N GLU A 92 8.54 -7.60 3.42
CA GLU A 92 9.67 -8.40 3.91
C GLU A 92 10.61 -8.77 2.75
N PRO A 93 11.88 -9.15 3.02
CA PRO A 93 12.80 -9.56 1.96
C PRO A 93 12.29 -10.72 1.10
N SER A 94 11.42 -11.58 1.66
CA SER A 94 10.83 -12.75 1.00
C SER A 94 9.40 -12.54 0.49
N GLY A 95 8.85 -11.31 0.56
CA GLY A 95 7.50 -11.02 0.08
C GLY A 95 6.69 -10.18 1.05
N TRP A 96 5.44 -10.59 1.31
CA TRP A 96 4.50 -9.83 2.15
C TRP A 96 4.06 -10.65 3.35
N LYS A 97 4.16 -10.05 4.53
CA LYS A 97 3.68 -10.65 5.77
C LYS A 97 2.54 -9.83 6.34
N ARG A 98 1.45 -10.50 6.67
CA ARG A 98 0.32 -9.85 7.36
C ARG A 98 0.77 -9.40 8.75
N SER A 99 0.55 -8.12 9.06
CA SER A 99 0.77 -7.60 10.40
C SER A 99 -0.34 -8.09 11.33
N GLU A 100 0.04 -8.52 12.53
CA GLU A 100 -0.89 -8.87 13.62
C GLU A 100 -1.32 -7.63 14.43
N LEU A 101 -0.74 -6.46 14.14
CA LEU A 101 -1.13 -5.20 14.76
C LEU A 101 -2.51 -4.79 14.24
N GLU A 102 -3.42 -4.52 15.17
CA GLU A 102 -4.76 -4.01 14.86
C GLU A 102 -4.64 -2.72 14.02
N PRO A 103 -5.39 -2.57 12.91
CA PRO A 103 -5.44 -1.31 12.18
C PRO A 103 -5.96 -0.22 13.13
N THR A 104 -5.27 0.92 13.16
CA THR A 104 -5.54 1.99 14.14
C THR A 104 -7.02 2.38 14.05
N ASN A 105 -7.77 2.07 15.11
CA ASN A 105 -9.10 2.64 15.32
C ASN A 105 -8.91 4.14 15.53
N LEU A 106 -8.97 4.92 14.45
CA LEU A 106 -9.22 6.35 14.55
C LEU A 106 -10.60 6.50 15.20
N LYS A 107 -10.61 6.73 16.53
CA LYS A 107 -11.79 7.20 17.22
C LYS A 107 -12.20 8.51 16.55
N PRO A 108 -13.47 8.68 16.15
CA PRO A 108 -13.96 10.01 15.82
C PRO A 108 -13.89 10.86 17.09
N GLU A 109 -13.20 11.99 17.03
CA GLU A 109 -13.38 13.10 17.98
C GLU A 109 -14.78 13.69 17.87
#